data_AF-A0ABD3IG70-F1
#
_entry.id   AF-A0ABD3IG70-F1
#
_cell.length_a   1.000
_cell.length_b   1.000
_cell.length_c   1.000
_cell.angle_alpha   90.00
_cell.angle_beta   90.00
_cell.angle_gamma   90.00
#
_symmetry.space_group_name_H-M   'P 1'
#
loop_
_entity.id
_entity.type
_entity.pdbx_description
1 polymer ?
#
loop_
_entity_poly.entity_id
_entity_poly.type
_entity_poly.pdbx_seq_one_letter_code
_entity_poly.pdbx_strand_id
1 'polypeptide(L)'
;MNDSSGSEAELEGCDAVPVANILDSQPSESDVTWPSGRIWEMLDEYKRVKIDHKVSFNFAQRHWMQVVRKVNQSKTSNIQQSLQQVKNKMDSLKKKFKVEKKHQNTTGQGPHPWEYYDIMYDLFGTSSKIVGIPNASDNAQEADPGQGPEVHSPLSPRRFRSRGVTGQKVKSKRSPAGRSNREIAEAMREFTDAYKETKRARQEGEKERTALLASMINLRRRDMFSE
;
A
#
# COMPACT_ATOMS: atom_id res chain seq x y z
N MET A 1 39.73 -20.27 -69.58
CA MET A 1 38.66 -19.73 -70.43
C MET A 1 37.36 -19.91 -69.67
N ASN A 2 36.76 -18.76 -69.38
CA ASN A 2 35.41 -18.54 -68.87
C ASN A 2 34.38 -19.29 -69.75
N ASP A 3 33.12 -19.56 -69.40
CA ASP A 3 32.14 -18.85 -68.58
C ASP A 3 30.86 -19.73 -68.48
N SER A 4 29.99 -19.46 -67.49
CA SER A 4 28.52 -19.68 -67.50
C SER A 4 27.95 -21.12 -67.56
N SER A 5 26.83 -21.48 -66.95
CA SER A 5 25.75 -20.79 -66.23
C SER A 5 24.87 -21.89 -65.60
N GLY A 6 24.18 -21.61 -64.48
CA GLY A 6 23.16 -22.54 -63.99
C GLY A 6 22.74 -22.32 -62.54
N SER A 7 21.88 -21.31 -62.35
CA SER A 7 21.19 -20.94 -61.12
C SER A 7 20.26 -22.04 -60.58
N GLU A 8 20.32 -22.32 -59.28
CA GLU A 8 19.16 -22.79 -58.53
C GLU A 8 19.17 -22.12 -57.15
N ALA A 9 18.19 -21.23 -56.94
CA ALA A 9 17.97 -20.54 -55.68
C ALA A 9 16.95 -21.36 -54.89
N GLU A 10 17.42 -22.14 -53.92
CA GLU A 10 16.56 -22.70 -52.89
C GLU A 10 16.30 -21.63 -51.82
N LEU A 11 15.07 -21.14 -51.84
CA LEU A 11 14.36 -20.62 -50.68
C LEU A 11 14.13 -21.78 -49.70
N GLU A 12 14.48 -21.62 -48.44
CA GLU A 12 13.65 -21.91 -47.25
C GLU A 12 14.53 -22.13 -46.03
N GLY A 13 14.29 -21.30 -45.01
CA GLY A 13 15.04 -21.32 -43.76
C GLY A 13 14.78 -20.06 -42.95
N CYS A 14 13.52 -19.61 -42.88
CA CYS A 14 13.13 -18.64 -41.86
C CYS A 14 13.24 -19.34 -40.50
N ASP A 15 14.30 -19.04 -39.78
CA ASP A 15 14.45 -19.37 -38.37
C ASP A 15 13.18 -19.01 -37.62
N ALA A 16 12.49 -20.05 -37.17
CA ALA A 16 11.34 -19.95 -36.30
C ALA A 16 11.83 -19.36 -34.96
N VAL A 17 11.70 -18.04 -34.81
CA VAL A 17 11.83 -17.39 -33.52
C VAL A 17 10.74 -17.97 -32.62
N PRO A 18 11.08 -18.60 -31.48
CA PRO A 18 10.08 -19.17 -30.61
C PRO A 18 9.17 -18.04 -30.10
N VAL A 19 7.88 -18.17 -30.40
CA VAL A 19 6.80 -17.35 -29.83
C VAL A 19 6.67 -17.72 -28.35
N ALA A 20 7.66 -17.28 -27.57
CA ALA A 20 7.58 -17.25 -26.14
C ALA A 20 6.98 -15.89 -25.74
N ASN A 21 5.77 -15.98 -25.19
CA ASN A 21 5.31 -15.09 -24.13
C ASN A 21 4.99 -13.64 -24.51
N ILE A 22 3.94 -13.47 -25.32
CA ILE A 22 3.09 -12.26 -25.23
C ILE A 22 1.99 -12.56 -24.21
N LEU A 23 2.37 -12.71 -22.94
CA LEU A 23 1.41 -12.71 -21.85
C LEU A 23 1.96 -11.78 -20.76
N ASP A 24 1.32 -10.63 -20.66
CA ASP A 24 1.27 -9.81 -19.46
C ASP A 24 2.62 -9.29 -18.95
N SER A 25 3.24 -8.39 -19.72
CA SER A 25 4.12 -7.38 -19.13
C SER A 25 3.29 -6.38 -18.31
N GLN A 26 2.72 -6.84 -17.19
CA GLN A 26 2.44 -5.95 -16.07
C GLN A 26 3.80 -5.41 -15.63
N PRO A 27 4.08 -4.10 -15.75
CA PRO A 27 5.31 -3.56 -15.19
C PRO A 27 5.33 -3.88 -13.70
N SER A 28 6.41 -4.54 -13.26
CA SER A 28 6.66 -4.79 -11.84
C SER A 28 6.49 -3.48 -11.08
N GLU A 29 5.71 -3.51 -10.00
CA GLU A 29 5.33 -2.32 -9.23
C GLU A 29 6.50 -1.46 -8.73
N SER A 30 7.72 -2.01 -8.78
CA SER A 30 8.96 -1.35 -8.38
C SER A 30 9.49 -0.30 -9.37
N ASP A 31 9.03 -0.25 -10.62
CA ASP A 31 9.62 0.65 -11.64
C ASP A 31 8.61 1.53 -12.40
N VAL A 32 7.43 1.77 -11.81
CA VAL A 32 6.66 2.96 -12.20
C VAL A 32 7.35 4.15 -11.55
N THR A 33 8.20 4.86 -12.30
CA THR A 33 8.78 6.12 -11.84
C THR A 33 7.65 7.11 -11.59
N TRP A 34 7.35 7.37 -10.31
CA TRP A 34 6.39 8.39 -9.90
C TRP A 34 7.14 9.72 -9.76
N PRO A 35 7.02 10.66 -10.71
CA PRO A 35 7.68 11.94 -10.57
C PRO A 35 7.14 12.66 -9.34
N SER A 36 8.00 13.40 -8.63
CA SER A 36 7.65 14.03 -7.35
C SER A 36 6.39 14.89 -7.45
N GLY A 37 6.25 15.69 -8.51
CA GLY A 37 5.06 16.51 -8.74
C GLY A 37 3.76 15.71 -8.85
N ARG A 38 3.81 14.48 -9.39
CA ARG A 38 2.65 13.60 -9.48
C ARG A 38 2.25 13.02 -8.12
N ILE A 39 3.24 12.76 -7.26
CA ILE A 39 3.01 12.33 -5.88
C ILE A 39 2.35 13.46 -5.10
N TRP A 40 2.84 14.69 -5.26
CA TRP A 40 2.26 15.88 -4.65
C TRP A 40 0.80 16.08 -5.03
N GLU A 41 0.48 16.06 -6.33
CA GLU A 41 -0.90 16.19 -6.81
C GLU A 41 -1.81 15.08 -6.29
N MET A 42 -1.32 13.84 -6.23
CA MET A 42 -2.07 12.72 -5.67
C MET A 42 -2.39 12.96 -4.19
N LEU A 43 -1.41 13.44 -3.41
CA LEU A 43 -1.59 13.72 -1.99
C LEU A 43 -2.51 14.91 -1.73
N ASP A 44 -2.38 15.97 -2.53
CA ASP A 44 -3.24 17.15 -2.49
C ASP A 44 -4.70 16.80 -2.80
N GLU A 45 -4.94 16.08 -3.89
CA GLU A 45 -6.30 15.66 -4.25
C GLU A 45 -6.86 14.67 -3.23
N TYR A 46 -6.03 13.76 -2.69
CA TYR A 46 -6.44 12.87 -1.62
C TYR A 46 -6.89 13.66 -0.39
N LYS A 47 -6.13 14.69 0.01
CA LYS A 47 -6.49 15.60 1.11
C LYS A 47 -7.82 16.30 0.84
N ARG A 48 -8.00 16.84 -0.36
CA ARG A 48 -9.24 17.51 -0.77
C ARG A 48 -10.45 16.58 -0.66
N VAL A 49 -10.37 15.39 -1.26
CA VAL A 49 -11.44 14.38 -1.21
C VAL A 49 -11.72 13.95 0.24
N LYS A 50 -10.67 13.85 1.08
CA LYS A 50 -10.82 13.55 2.51
C LYS A 50 -11.67 14.60 3.24
N ILE A 51 -11.40 15.87 2.98
CA ILE A 51 -12.07 17.02 3.61
C ILE A 51 -13.50 17.15 3.07
N ASP A 52 -13.66 17.20 1.75
CA ASP A 52 -14.93 17.42 1.05
C ASP A 52 -15.98 16.37 1.44
N HIS A 53 -15.57 15.10 1.48
CA HIS A 53 -16.45 13.99 1.81
C HIS A 53 -16.41 13.61 3.30
N LYS A 54 -15.70 14.38 4.14
CA LYS A 54 -15.50 14.14 5.58
C LYS A 54 -15.09 12.69 5.90
N VAL A 55 -14.21 12.12 5.08
CA VAL A 55 -13.77 10.72 5.20
C VAL A 55 -12.61 10.63 6.17
N SER A 56 -12.82 10.06 7.37
CA SER A 56 -11.74 9.97 8.36
C SER A 56 -10.70 8.88 8.03
N PHE A 57 -11.16 7.69 7.59
CA PHE A 57 -10.29 6.51 7.43
C PHE A 57 -10.51 5.69 6.15
N ASN A 58 -11.76 5.49 5.71
CA ASN A 58 -12.07 4.53 4.65
C ASN A 58 -12.56 5.22 3.38
N PHE A 59 -11.69 5.33 2.39
CA PHE A 59 -12.04 5.83 1.06
C PHE A 59 -12.82 4.75 0.30
N ALA A 60 -14.09 5.03 -0.01
CA ALA A 60 -14.88 4.24 -0.95
C ALA A 60 -14.26 4.30 -2.36
N GLN A 61 -14.60 3.32 -3.21
CA GLN A 61 -14.09 3.24 -4.58
C GLN A 61 -14.33 4.53 -5.38
N ARG A 62 -15.51 5.16 -5.22
CA ARG A 62 -15.84 6.44 -5.88
C ARG A 62 -14.87 7.57 -5.52
N HIS A 63 -14.42 7.63 -4.26
CA HIS A 63 -13.47 8.65 -3.80
C HIS A 63 -12.09 8.40 -4.43
N TRP A 64 -11.66 7.13 -4.49
CA TRP A 64 -10.43 6.78 -5.18
C TRP A 64 -10.47 7.08 -6.68
N MET A 65 -11.60 6.87 -7.34
CA MET A 65 -11.75 7.23 -8.76
C MET A 65 -11.63 8.74 -8.99
N GLN A 66 -12.09 9.58 -8.06
CA GLN A 66 -11.88 11.03 -8.14
C GLN A 66 -10.39 11.39 -8.08
N VAL A 67 -9.65 10.78 -7.15
CA VAL A 67 -8.19 10.95 -7.04
C VAL A 67 -7.50 10.51 -8.34
N VAL A 68 -7.81 9.31 -8.84
CA VAL A 68 -7.24 8.79 -10.09
C VAL A 68 -7.52 9.72 -11.26
N ARG A 69 -8.77 10.18 -11.41
CA ARG A 69 -9.15 11.09 -12.50
C ARG A 69 -8.32 12.36 -12.48
N LYS A 70 -8.10 12.94 -11.30
CA LYS A 70 -7.36 14.19 -11.13
C LYS A 70 -5.87 14.03 -11.33
N VAL A 71 -5.30 12.97 -10.77
CA VAL A 71 -3.93 12.53 -11.06
C VAL A 71 -3.79 12.41 -12.57
N ASN A 72 -4.64 11.66 -13.26
CA ASN A 72 -4.55 11.45 -14.70
C ASN A 72 -4.82 12.68 -15.59
N GLN A 73 -5.50 13.70 -15.07
CA GLN A 73 -5.71 14.99 -15.74
C GLN A 73 -4.49 15.91 -15.64
N SER A 74 -3.56 15.63 -14.72
CA SER A 74 -2.39 16.46 -14.54
C SER A 74 -1.42 16.35 -15.71
N LYS A 75 -0.78 17.49 -16.03
CA LYS A 75 0.24 17.63 -17.07
C LYS A 75 1.62 17.11 -16.65
N THR A 76 1.76 16.68 -15.39
CA THR A 76 3.04 16.28 -14.80
C THR A 76 3.53 14.92 -15.29
N SER A 77 2.64 14.10 -15.88
CA SER A 77 3.01 12.84 -16.52
C SER A 77 2.01 12.48 -17.63
N ASN A 78 2.54 12.00 -18.75
CA ASN A 78 1.74 11.42 -19.84
C ASN A 78 1.26 9.99 -19.53
N ILE A 79 1.74 9.38 -18.44
CA ILE A 79 1.40 8.01 -18.07
C ILE A 79 0.12 8.01 -17.24
N GLN A 80 -0.90 7.35 -17.78
CA GLN A 80 -2.16 7.11 -17.08
C GLN A 80 -1.95 6.09 -15.97
N GLN A 81 -2.40 6.42 -14.76
CA GLN A 81 -2.35 5.55 -13.60
C GLN A 81 -3.69 4.85 -13.40
N SER A 82 -3.63 3.55 -13.11
CA SER A 82 -4.80 2.78 -12.74
C SER A 82 -5.21 3.05 -11.28
N LEU A 83 -6.45 2.67 -10.95
CA LEU A 83 -6.95 2.72 -9.58
C LEU A 83 -6.05 1.96 -8.59
N GLN A 84 -5.55 0.81 -9.02
CA GLN A 84 -4.71 -0.04 -8.17
C GLN A 84 -3.34 0.61 -7.94
N GLN A 85 -2.73 1.21 -8.96
CA GLN A 85 -1.44 1.89 -8.85
C GLN A 85 -1.50 3.09 -7.89
N VAL A 86 -2.53 3.92 -7.97
CA VAL A 86 -2.73 5.06 -7.04
C VAL A 86 -2.90 4.57 -5.59
N LYS A 87 -3.67 3.49 -5.38
CA LYS A 87 -3.84 2.89 -4.05
C LYS A 87 -2.52 2.35 -3.50
N ASN A 88 -1.80 1.56 -4.29
CA ASN A 88 -0.53 0.95 -3.91
C ASN A 88 0.54 2.01 -3.63
N LYS A 89 0.55 3.10 -4.40
CA LYS A 89 1.42 4.25 -4.14
C LYS A 89 1.08 4.91 -2.80
N MET A 90 -0.19 5.20 -2.53
CA MET A 90 -0.62 5.75 -1.24
C MET A 90 -0.25 4.84 -0.07
N ASP A 91 -0.43 3.52 -0.20
CA ASP A 91 -0.06 2.56 0.84
C ASP A 91 1.45 2.53 1.09
N SER A 92 2.25 2.66 0.03
CA SER A 92 3.70 2.79 0.14
C SER A 92 4.12 4.07 0.86
N LEU A 93 3.47 5.20 0.56
CA LEU A 93 3.70 6.47 1.27
C LEU A 93 3.31 6.33 2.75
N LYS A 94 2.17 5.72 3.07
CA LYS A 94 1.75 5.47 4.46
C LYS A 94 2.74 4.59 5.22
N LYS A 95 3.30 3.56 4.56
CA LYS A 95 4.35 2.71 5.15
C LYS A 95 5.60 3.53 5.46
N LYS A 96 6.10 4.33 4.49
CA LYS A 96 7.24 5.22 4.73
C LYS A 96 6.97 6.22 5.84
N PHE A 97 5.82 6.87 5.86
CA PHE A 97 5.42 7.80 6.92
C PHE A 97 5.49 7.16 8.32
N LYS A 98 5.00 5.93 8.48
CA LYS A 98 5.08 5.21 9.76
C LYS A 98 6.52 4.95 10.20
N VAL A 99 7.41 4.61 9.26
CA VAL A 99 8.84 4.40 9.53
C VAL A 99 9.49 5.71 9.95
N GLU A 100 9.30 6.78 9.18
CA GLU A 100 9.84 8.12 9.47
C GLU A 100 9.33 8.65 10.82
N LYS A 101 8.04 8.51 11.11
CA LYS A 101 7.44 8.93 12.39
C LYS A 101 8.05 8.17 13.57
N LYS A 102 8.32 6.87 13.42
CA LYS A 102 8.99 6.07 14.47
C LYS A 102 10.45 6.50 14.66
N HIS A 103 11.15 6.78 13.56
CA HIS A 103 12.54 7.24 13.60
C HIS A 103 12.66 8.57 14.35
N GLN A 104 11.74 9.52 14.10
CA GLN A 104 11.69 10.80 14.83
C GLN A 104 11.52 10.64 16.33
N ASN A 105 10.62 9.75 16.76
CA ASN A 105 10.40 9.49 18.17
C ASN A 105 11.64 8.87 18.86
N THR A 106 12.56 8.28 18.09
CA THR A 106 13.74 7.58 18.62
C THR A 106 14.99 8.45 18.59
N THR A 107 15.20 9.20 17.51
CA THR A 107 16.46 9.95 17.26
C THR A 107 16.39 11.41 17.73
N GLY A 108 15.22 11.92 18.10
CA GLY A 108 15.03 13.34 18.44
C GLY A 108 14.91 14.23 17.20
N GLN A 109 14.42 15.46 17.39
CA GLN A 109 14.04 16.43 16.33
C GLN A 109 15.21 16.80 15.39
N GLY A 110 15.43 15.98 14.37
CA GLY A 110 16.21 16.33 13.18
C GLY A 110 15.30 16.71 12.01
N PRO A 111 15.79 17.51 11.04
CA PRO A 111 15.03 17.84 9.82
C PRO A 111 14.59 16.57 9.11
N HIS A 112 13.35 16.57 8.58
CA HIS A 112 12.78 15.40 7.93
C HIS A 112 13.47 15.18 6.58
N PRO A 113 14.19 14.05 6.38
CA PRO A 113 14.85 13.78 5.11
C PRO A 113 13.85 13.47 3.98
N TRP A 114 12.56 13.35 4.30
CA TRP A 114 11.53 12.94 3.37
C TRP A 114 10.57 14.09 3.05
N GLU A 115 10.63 14.56 1.80
CA GLU A 115 9.89 15.72 1.29
C GLU A 115 8.35 15.65 1.47
N TYR A 116 7.77 14.46 1.56
CA TYR A 116 6.32 14.28 1.75
C TYR A 116 5.91 14.13 3.22
N TYR A 117 6.85 14.25 4.17
CA TYR A 117 6.53 13.98 5.58
C TYR A 117 5.48 14.94 6.12
N ASP A 118 5.59 16.24 5.85
CA ASP A 118 4.70 17.26 6.43
C ASP A 118 3.25 17.09 5.95
N ILE A 119 3.03 16.90 4.65
CA ILE A 119 1.70 16.64 4.10
C ILE A 119 1.13 15.31 4.60
N MET A 120 1.96 14.29 4.78
CA MET A 120 1.54 13.01 5.36
C MET A 120 1.22 13.14 6.86
N TYR A 121 1.94 13.99 7.58
CA TYR A 121 1.69 14.29 8.98
C TYR A 121 0.39 15.08 9.16
N ASP A 122 0.11 16.04 8.29
CA ASP A 122 -1.19 16.74 8.30
C ASP A 122 -2.36 15.76 8.02
N LEU A 123 -2.17 14.83 7.08
CA LEU A 123 -3.18 13.82 6.73
C LEU A 123 -3.42 12.75 7.80
N PHE A 124 -2.37 12.29 8.49
CA PHE A 124 -2.39 11.08 9.32
C PHE A 124 -1.74 11.23 10.71
N GLY A 125 -1.07 12.35 10.97
CA GLY A 125 -0.32 12.64 12.19
C GLY A 125 -1.19 13.06 13.36
N THR A 126 -2.33 13.70 13.09
CA THR A 126 -3.35 14.08 14.06
C THR A 126 -4.22 12.88 14.45
N SER A 127 -3.69 12.00 15.30
CA SER A 127 -4.56 11.12 16.09
C SER A 127 -5.41 12.00 16.99
N SER A 128 -6.72 12.00 16.80
CA SER A 128 -7.71 12.77 17.55
C SER A 128 -7.43 12.81 19.06
N LYS A 129 -6.78 13.87 19.51
CA LYS A 129 -7.21 14.62 20.68
C LYS A 129 -7.54 16.00 20.14
N ILE A 130 -8.83 16.21 19.88
CA ILE A 130 -9.39 17.56 19.91
C ILE A 130 -9.21 18.00 21.37
N VAL A 131 -8.03 18.54 21.70
CA VAL A 131 -7.87 19.35 22.90
C VAL A 131 -8.49 20.67 22.52
N GLY A 132 -9.60 20.99 23.19
CA GLY A 132 -10.23 22.27 23.09
C GLY A 132 -9.20 23.38 23.25
N ILE A 133 -9.35 24.38 22.39
CA ILE A 133 -8.67 25.66 22.40
C ILE A 133 -8.48 26.15 23.86
N PRO A 134 -7.26 26.39 24.36
CA PRO A 134 -7.07 27.32 25.46
C PRO A 134 -6.74 28.69 24.85
N ASN A 135 -7.78 29.45 24.55
CA ASN A 135 -7.68 30.89 24.47
C ASN A 135 -7.95 31.39 25.89
N ALA A 136 -6.89 31.66 26.64
CA ALA A 136 -6.90 32.65 27.70
C ALA A 136 -5.44 32.98 28.03
N SER A 137 -5.06 34.19 27.65
CA SER A 137 -3.92 34.93 28.20
C SER A 137 -3.90 34.85 29.72
N ASP A 138 -2.72 34.69 30.33
CA ASP A 138 -2.16 35.78 31.11
C ASP A 138 -0.63 35.64 31.27
N ASN A 139 0.02 36.77 31.42
CA ASN A 139 1.46 36.99 31.40
C ASN A 139 2.02 37.15 32.84
N ALA A 140 3.35 37.21 32.96
CA ALA A 140 4.20 37.58 34.13
C ALA A 140 4.61 36.43 35.10
N GLN A 141 5.90 36.03 35.13
CA GLN A 141 7.00 36.52 35.99
C GLN A 141 6.80 36.15 37.48
N GLU A 142 7.73 35.54 38.23
CA GLU A 142 9.13 35.93 38.48
C GLU A 142 10.04 34.74 38.88
N ALA A 143 11.35 34.98 38.81
CA ALA A 143 12.45 34.17 39.32
C ALA A 143 12.84 34.58 40.76
N ASP A 144 13.39 33.66 41.58
CA ASP A 144 14.54 33.88 42.48
C ASP A 144 15.01 32.56 43.17
N PRO A 145 16.29 32.42 43.63
CA PRO A 145 16.98 31.15 43.89
C PRO A 145 17.33 30.86 45.37
N GLY A 146 17.90 29.66 45.60
CA GLY A 146 19.00 29.46 46.56
C GLY A 146 18.70 28.65 47.83
N GLN A 147 19.37 27.50 47.97
CA GLN A 147 20.24 27.09 49.11
C GLN A 147 20.45 25.56 49.14
N GLY A 148 21.71 25.10 49.04
CA GLY A 148 22.18 23.81 49.57
C GLY A 148 22.53 23.92 51.06
N PRO A 149 23.38 23.06 51.68
CA PRO A 149 24.17 21.94 51.11
C PRO A 149 24.25 20.63 51.97
N GLU A 150 24.82 19.56 51.36
CA GLU A 150 25.53 18.36 51.89
C GLU A 150 24.91 17.50 53.04
N VAL A 151 25.23 16.23 53.33
CA VAL A 151 26.43 15.36 53.22
C VAL A 151 25.88 13.89 53.40
N HIS A 152 26.26 12.82 52.68
CA HIS A 152 27.35 11.87 52.98
C HIS A 152 27.25 10.65 52.03
N SER A 153 28.36 10.27 51.39
CA SER A 153 28.67 8.89 50.96
C SER A 153 29.65 8.26 51.99
N PRO A 154 29.77 6.93 52.14
CA PRO A 154 30.72 6.18 51.30
C PRO A 154 30.38 4.69 50.97
N LEU A 155 30.73 4.27 49.74
CA LEU A 155 31.48 3.06 49.30
C LEU A 155 31.43 1.79 50.19
N SER A 156 30.94 0.60 49.76
CA SER A 156 31.57 -0.43 48.88
C SER A 156 31.20 -1.85 49.44
N PRO A 157 31.58 -3.03 48.87
CA PRO A 157 31.55 -3.52 47.48
C PRO A 157 31.05 -5.01 47.34
N ARG A 158 30.95 -5.49 46.08
CA ARG A 158 31.24 -6.88 45.63
C ARG A 158 30.16 -7.97 45.79
N ARG A 159 29.63 -8.47 44.66
CA ARG A 159 29.92 -9.84 44.14
C ARG A 159 29.22 -10.12 42.81
N PHE A 160 30.05 -10.39 41.80
CA PHE A 160 29.74 -11.23 40.65
C PHE A 160 29.28 -12.62 41.12
N ARG A 161 28.13 -13.11 40.64
CA ARG A 161 27.92 -14.53 40.35
C ARG A 161 27.01 -14.70 39.13
N SER A 162 27.59 -15.27 38.09
CA SER A 162 26.88 -15.81 36.94
C SER A 162 26.09 -17.08 37.30
N ARG A 163 25.07 -17.34 36.48
CA ARG A 163 24.53 -18.67 36.11
C ARG A 163 23.46 -19.26 37.02
N GLY A 164 22.26 -19.41 36.46
CA GLY A 164 21.15 -20.17 37.04
C GLY A 164 19.89 -20.06 36.20
N VAL A 165 19.82 -20.86 35.13
CA VAL A 165 18.56 -21.22 34.46
C VAL A 165 17.66 -21.89 35.50
N THR A 166 16.42 -21.43 35.64
CA THR A 166 15.24 -22.27 35.89
C THR A 166 13.98 -21.41 35.75
N GLY A 167 13.03 -21.91 34.97
CA GLY A 167 11.85 -21.18 34.56
C GLY A 167 10.95 -20.77 35.73
N GLN A 168 10.71 -19.47 35.85
CA GLN A 168 9.54 -18.96 36.53
C GLN A 168 8.45 -18.66 35.51
N LYS A 169 7.47 -19.56 35.51
CA LYS A 169 6.17 -19.43 34.88
C LYS A 169 5.45 -18.20 35.48
N VAL A 170 5.69 -17.03 34.88
CA VAL A 170 4.87 -15.84 35.15
C VAL A 170 3.44 -16.16 34.70
N LYS A 171 2.56 -16.25 35.70
CA LYS A 171 1.11 -16.39 35.55
C LYS A 171 0.61 -15.15 34.82
N SER A 172 0.54 -15.22 33.50
CA SER A 172 -0.03 -14.15 32.68
C SER A 172 -1.48 -13.97 33.08
N LYS A 173 -1.80 -12.72 33.45
CA LYS A 173 -3.14 -12.25 33.79
C LYS A 173 -4.12 -12.70 32.72
N ARG A 174 -5.27 -13.20 33.18
CA ARG A 174 -6.48 -13.47 32.40
C ARG A 174 -6.71 -12.36 31.37
N SER A 175 -6.54 -12.68 30.08
CA SER A 175 -7.11 -11.88 28.99
C SER A 175 -8.61 -12.15 28.92
N PRO A 176 -9.45 -11.11 28.77
CA PRO A 176 -10.88 -11.28 28.64
C PRO A 176 -11.21 -11.84 27.25
N ALA A 177 -12.01 -12.92 27.22
CA ALA A 177 -12.71 -13.47 26.06
C ALA A 177 -11.92 -13.52 24.73
N GLY A 178 -10.94 -14.43 24.63
CA GLY A 178 -10.31 -14.81 23.36
C GLY A 178 -11.05 -15.98 22.73
N ARG A 179 -11.57 -15.79 21.50
CA ARG A 179 -12.00 -16.90 20.63
C ARG A 179 -10.88 -17.95 20.57
N SER A 180 -11.25 -19.22 20.65
CA SER A 180 -10.26 -20.30 20.66
C SER A 180 -9.40 -20.26 19.39
N ASN A 181 -8.13 -20.67 19.48
CA ASN A 181 -7.25 -20.74 18.29
C ASN A 181 -7.88 -21.57 17.14
N ARG A 182 -8.77 -22.50 17.49
CA ARG A 182 -9.55 -23.29 16.55
C ARG A 182 -10.58 -22.43 15.79
N GLU A 183 -11.32 -21.56 16.47
CA GLU A 183 -12.26 -20.63 15.84
C GLU A 183 -11.55 -19.65 14.90
N ILE A 184 -10.34 -19.21 15.25
CA ILE A 184 -9.55 -18.33 14.38
C ILE A 184 -9.13 -19.07 13.10
N ALA A 185 -8.71 -20.33 13.22
CA ALA A 185 -8.34 -21.15 12.06
C ALA A 185 -9.57 -21.49 11.18
N GLU A 186 -10.74 -21.69 11.78
CA GLU A 186 -12.00 -21.91 11.07
C GLU A 186 -12.43 -20.64 10.32
N ALA A 187 -12.38 -19.47 10.96
CA ALA A 187 -12.70 -18.19 10.33
C ALA A 187 -11.77 -17.86 9.16
N MET A 188 -10.47 -18.19 9.26
CA MET A 188 -9.52 -18.00 8.16
C MET A 188 -9.82 -18.91 6.95
N ARG A 189 -10.28 -20.15 7.19
CA ARG A 189 -10.69 -21.06 6.11
C ARG A 189 -11.97 -20.58 5.44
N GLU A 190 -12.98 -20.23 6.23
CA GLU A 190 -14.25 -19.71 5.73
C GLU A 190 -14.06 -18.45 4.89
N PHE A 191 -13.20 -17.52 5.33
CA PHE A 191 -12.83 -16.35 4.54
C PHE A 191 -12.18 -16.71 3.19
N THR A 192 -11.29 -17.71 3.20
CA THR A 192 -10.61 -18.19 1.99
C THR A 192 -11.59 -18.83 1.01
N ASP A 193 -12.55 -19.60 1.51
CA ASP A 193 -13.55 -20.29 0.70
C ASP A 193 -14.56 -19.29 0.14
N ALA A 194 -15.05 -18.35 0.94
CA ALA A 194 -15.92 -17.26 0.49
C ALA A 194 -15.27 -16.41 -0.61
N TYR A 195 -13.96 -16.14 -0.51
CA TYR A 195 -13.22 -15.43 -1.55
C TYR A 195 -13.14 -16.24 -2.86
N LYS A 196 -12.83 -17.53 -2.79
CA LYS A 196 -12.78 -18.43 -3.97
C LYS A 196 -14.15 -18.54 -4.63
N GLU A 197 -15.21 -18.64 -3.85
CA GLU A 197 -16.58 -18.75 -4.34
C GLU A 197 -17.03 -17.47 -5.03
N THR A 198 -16.77 -16.30 -4.42
CA THR A 198 -17.05 -14.99 -5.05
C THR A 198 -16.33 -14.84 -6.40
N LYS A 199 -15.07 -15.31 -6.48
CA LYS A 199 -14.29 -15.33 -7.73
C LYS A 199 -14.89 -16.26 -8.79
N ARG A 200 -15.38 -17.45 -8.39
CA ARG A 200 -16.02 -18.42 -9.28
C ARG A 200 -17.36 -17.90 -9.81
N ALA A 201 -18.22 -17.39 -8.95
CA ALA A 201 -19.53 -16.85 -9.32
C ALA A 201 -19.41 -15.72 -10.36
N ARG A 202 -18.42 -14.84 -10.19
CA ARG A 202 -18.14 -13.78 -11.18
C ARG A 202 -17.64 -14.36 -12.51
N GLN A 203 -16.74 -15.34 -12.46
CA GLN A 203 -16.19 -15.97 -13.66
C GLN A 203 -17.27 -16.78 -14.41
N GLU A 204 -18.19 -17.42 -13.68
CA GLU A 204 -19.31 -18.17 -14.23
C GLU A 204 -20.31 -17.25 -14.92
N GLY A 205 -20.71 -16.14 -14.31
CA GLY A 205 -21.55 -15.15 -14.98
C GLY A 205 -20.91 -14.56 -16.24
N GLU A 206 -19.58 -14.35 -16.24
CA GLU A 206 -18.84 -13.94 -17.44
C GLU A 206 -18.82 -15.05 -18.50
N LYS A 207 -18.66 -16.32 -18.12
CA LYS A 207 -18.72 -17.49 -19.02
C LYS A 207 -20.11 -17.71 -19.63
N GLU A 208 -21.17 -17.57 -18.85
CA GLU A 208 -22.55 -17.68 -19.34
C GLU A 208 -22.85 -16.58 -20.35
N ARG A 209 -22.44 -15.35 -20.04
CA ARG A 209 -22.60 -14.22 -20.95
C ARG A 209 -21.87 -14.45 -22.28
N THR A 210 -20.65 -14.99 -22.24
CA THR A 210 -19.90 -15.31 -23.47
C THR A 210 -20.49 -16.52 -24.21
N ALA A 211 -20.99 -17.53 -23.50
CA ALA A 211 -21.67 -18.68 -24.09
C ALA A 211 -22.96 -18.29 -24.81
N LEU A 212 -23.76 -17.37 -24.24
CA LEU A 212 -24.96 -16.84 -24.90
C LEU A 212 -24.59 -16.09 -26.18
N LEU A 213 -23.56 -15.25 -26.15
CA LEU A 213 -23.07 -14.56 -27.34
C LEU A 213 -22.59 -15.55 -28.41
N ALA A 214 -21.83 -16.58 -28.02
CA ALA A 214 -21.38 -17.63 -28.93
C ALA A 214 -22.56 -18.41 -29.54
N SER A 215 -23.58 -18.72 -28.75
CA SER A 215 -24.81 -19.36 -29.22
C SER A 215 -25.56 -18.49 -30.25
N MET A 216 -25.73 -17.20 -29.96
CA MET A 216 -26.33 -16.25 -30.89
C MET A 216 -25.56 -16.13 -32.21
N ILE A 217 -24.23 -16.11 -32.14
CA ILE A 217 -23.37 -16.08 -33.34
C ILE A 217 -23.55 -17.35 -34.16
N ASN A 218 -23.58 -18.52 -33.52
CA ASN A 218 -23.77 -19.80 -34.19
C ASN A 218 -25.16 -19.94 -34.81
N LEU A 219 -26.21 -19.43 -34.15
CA LEU A 219 -27.56 -19.41 -34.68
C LEU A 219 -27.64 -18.55 -35.94
N ARG A 220 -27.13 -17.31 -35.87
CA ARG A 220 -27.06 -16.41 -37.03
C ARG A 220 -26.23 -17.00 -38.17
N ARG A 221 -25.14 -17.70 -37.85
CA ARG A 221 -24.33 -18.41 -38.86
C ARG A 221 -25.15 -19.51 -39.52
N ARG A 222 -25.90 -20.31 -38.76
CA ARG A 222 -26.73 -21.40 -39.30
C ARG A 222 -27.80 -20.88 -40.27
N ASP A 223 -28.43 -19.76 -39.93
CA ASP A 223 -29.44 -19.12 -40.77
C ASP A 223 -28.84 -18.57 -42.08
N MET A 224 -27.56 -18.19 -42.09
CA MET A 224 -26.88 -17.69 -43.30
C MET A 224 -26.33 -18.79 -44.23
N PHE A 225 -26.29 -20.06 -43.79
CA PHE A 225 -25.74 -21.19 -44.58
C PHE A 225 -26.79 -22.26 -44.89
N SER A 226 -28.09 -21.93 -44.78
CA SER A 226 -29.22 -22.84 -45.06
C SER A 226 -29.99 -22.52 -46.36
N GLU A 227 -29.37 -21.83 -47.31
CA GLU A 227 -29.82 -21.71 -48.73
C GLU A 227 -28.91 -22.53 -49.65
#